data_AF-L8A392-F1
#
_entry.id   AF-L8A392-F1
#
_cell.length_a   1.000
_cell.length_b   1.000
_cell.length_c   1.000
_cell.angle_alpha   90.00
_cell.angle_beta   90.00
_cell.angle_gamma   90.00
#
_symmetry.space_group_name_H-M   'P 1'
#
loop_
_entity.id
_entity.type
_entity.pdbx_description
1 polymer ?
#
loop_
_entity_poly.entity_id
_entity_poly.type
_entity_poly.pdbx_seq_one_letter_code
_entity_poly.pdbx_strand_id
1 'polypeptide(L)'
;MVVISVIAIVLLLVYLDDKLGQFIFRNGRKKVVYPERRSDISLYINGRHLFSDYFAELGRARDHIHVLFYIIKNDETSAPFFQILKEKAAAGVKVRVLTDWIGSFGLPKALIRSLEESGVEFAYARKPRFPFFIYRLNRRNHRKITVIDGRVGYIGGFNIGREYNGKDANFGEWRDYHLKVNGEGVHDLQEQFLHDWEEATGRTVPDKHRYFPPLPAGAIRHQLVATNGAALEEQFIEVIRQAKKEIMIGSPYFIPSRPLFNELMQALRRGVRVTVLVPLKADHLFVKEAAYPYFYRLLKAGARIYRFYQGFYHAKTLVIDEEWCDVGTANFDRRSLFLNSEINCYVFDRAFTRLVKRAIERDLLRAEPLTVDFWQKRSLLDRGKQSISQLISAWL
;
A
#
# COMPACT_ATOMS: atom_id res chain seq x y z
N MET A 1 10.95 11.72 -41.75
CA MET A 1 9.48 11.58 -41.85
C MET A 1 9.00 10.19 -41.45
N VAL A 2 9.44 9.10 -42.10
CA VAL A 2 8.98 7.72 -41.79
C VAL A 2 9.19 7.31 -40.33
N VAL A 3 10.38 7.57 -39.75
CA VAL A 3 10.66 7.24 -38.34
C VAL A 3 9.71 7.97 -37.37
N ILE A 4 9.40 9.24 -37.63
CA ILE A 4 8.49 10.04 -36.80
C ILE A 4 7.07 9.48 -36.89
N SER A 5 6.62 9.12 -38.09
CA SER A 5 5.30 8.51 -38.30
C SER A 5 5.18 7.15 -37.61
N VAL A 6 6.22 6.32 -37.66
CA VAL A 6 6.26 5.03 -36.96
C VAL A 6 6.18 5.22 -35.45
N ILE A 7 6.97 6.15 -34.88
CA ILE A 7 6.91 6.47 -33.45
C ILE A 7 5.50 6.96 -33.06
N ALA A 8 4.90 7.86 -33.84
CA ALA A 8 3.56 8.37 -33.57
C ALA A 8 2.49 7.25 -33.59
N ILE A 9 2.59 6.32 -34.54
CA ILE A 9 1.69 5.16 -34.62
C ILE A 9 1.87 4.25 -33.41
N VAL A 10 3.11 3.94 -33.01
CA VAL A 10 3.38 3.11 -31.82
C VAL A 10 2.82 3.78 -30.56
N LEU A 11 3.04 5.08 -30.37
CA LEU A 11 2.50 5.81 -29.23
C LEU A 11 0.97 5.83 -29.23
N LEU A 12 0.33 5.98 -30.40
CA LEU A 12 -1.11 5.90 -30.55
C LEU A 12 -1.63 4.50 -30.17
N LEU A 13 -0.98 3.43 -30.63
CA LEU A 13 -1.37 2.06 -30.29
C LEU A 13 -1.22 1.78 -28.78
N VAL A 14 -0.13 2.24 -28.16
CA VAL A 14 0.09 2.16 -26.70
C VAL A 14 -1.02 2.90 -25.95
N TYR A 15 -1.37 4.10 -26.41
CA TYR A 15 -2.45 4.90 -25.83
C TYR A 15 -3.82 4.21 -25.98
N LEU A 16 -4.12 3.68 -27.17
CA LEU A 16 -5.37 2.97 -27.43
C LEU A 16 -5.48 1.67 -26.63
N ASP A 17 -4.40 0.88 -26.52
CA ASP A 17 -4.35 -0.33 -25.66
C ASP A 17 -4.69 0.02 -24.20
N ASP A 18 -4.06 1.06 -23.66
CA ASP A 18 -4.31 1.53 -22.29
C ASP A 18 -5.75 2.03 -22.10
N LYS A 19 -6.26 2.86 -23.02
CA LYS A 19 -7.61 3.45 -22.90
C LYS A 19 -8.72 2.44 -23.11
N LEU A 20 -8.62 1.58 -24.11
CA LEU A 20 -9.59 0.51 -24.34
C LEU A 20 -9.55 -0.50 -23.20
N GLY A 21 -8.36 -0.85 -22.71
CA GLY A 21 -8.21 -1.68 -21.52
C GLY A 21 -8.89 -1.05 -20.29
N GLN A 22 -8.65 0.24 -20.03
CA GLN A 22 -9.33 0.96 -18.94
C GLN A 22 -10.85 0.92 -19.08
N PHE A 23 -11.39 1.13 -20.29
CA PHE A 23 -12.81 1.11 -20.55
C PHE A 23 -13.43 -0.28 -20.33
N ILE A 24 -12.84 -1.32 -20.95
CA ILE A 24 -13.34 -2.70 -20.89
C ILE A 24 -13.29 -3.24 -19.46
N PHE A 25 -12.20 -3.01 -18.75
CA PHE A 25 -12.03 -3.52 -17.39
C PHE A 25 -12.62 -2.60 -16.32
N ARG A 26 -13.28 -1.47 -16.67
CA ARG A 26 -13.84 -0.52 -15.70
C ARG A 26 -14.90 -1.16 -14.81
N ASN A 27 -15.83 -1.90 -15.40
CA ASN A 27 -16.98 -2.49 -14.70
C ASN A 27 -16.59 -3.70 -13.83
N GLY A 28 -15.42 -4.29 -14.07
CA GLY A 28 -14.87 -5.38 -13.24
C GLY A 28 -14.17 -4.89 -11.96
N ARG A 29 -13.97 -3.58 -11.80
CA ARG A 29 -13.29 -3.01 -10.64
C ARG A 29 -14.26 -2.88 -9.47
N LYS A 30 -14.36 -3.95 -8.69
CA LYS A 30 -15.19 -3.98 -7.47
C LYS A 30 -14.37 -3.59 -6.26
N LYS A 31 -15.00 -2.88 -5.32
CA LYS A 31 -14.60 -2.92 -3.91
C LYS A 31 -15.19 -4.16 -3.27
N VAL A 32 -14.45 -4.76 -2.35
CA VAL A 32 -14.94 -5.75 -1.40
C VAL A 32 -14.92 -5.05 -0.04
N VAL A 33 -16.10 -4.91 0.54
CA VAL A 33 -16.27 -4.36 1.90
C VAL A 33 -16.59 -5.56 2.77
N TYR A 34 -15.66 -5.93 3.65
CA TYR A 34 -15.87 -7.01 4.59
C TYR A 34 -16.78 -6.55 5.74
N PRO A 35 -17.43 -7.47 6.46
CA PRO A 35 -18.23 -7.11 7.64
C PRO A 35 -17.41 -6.34 8.67
N GLU A 36 -18.05 -5.53 9.52
CA GLU A 36 -17.39 -5.05 10.73
C GLU A 36 -17.01 -6.24 11.61
N ARG A 37 -15.76 -6.28 12.07
CA ARG A 37 -15.17 -7.35 12.88
C ARG A 37 -14.66 -6.81 14.20
N ARG A 38 -14.38 -7.74 15.11
CA ARG A 38 -13.60 -7.46 16.32
C ARG A 38 -12.33 -8.30 16.38
N SER A 39 -11.20 -7.65 16.61
CA SER A 39 -9.89 -8.30 16.66
C SER A 39 -8.98 -7.62 17.66
N ASP A 40 -7.91 -8.30 18.06
CA ASP A 40 -6.79 -7.68 18.75
C ASP A 40 -5.79 -7.21 17.69
N ILE A 41 -5.48 -5.92 17.70
CA ILE A 41 -4.67 -5.27 16.67
C ILE A 41 -3.45 -4.62 17.32
N SER A 42 -2.26 -4.99 16.83
CA SER A 42 -0.99 -4.39 17.22
C SER A 42 -0.40 -3.57 16.07
N LEU A 43 0.15 -2.40 16.38
CA LEU A 43 0.80 -1.52 15.40
C LEU A 43 2.33 -1.67 15.44
N TYR A 44 2.92 -1.94 14.29
CA TYR A 44 4.36 -1.83 14.04
C TYR A 44 4.65 -0.55 13.27
N ILE A 45 5.70 0.16 13.69
CA ILE A 45 6.11 1.46 13.13
C ILE A 45 7.55 1.44 12.57
N ASN A 46 8.19 0.28 12.57
CA ASN A 46 9.51 0.04 11.99
C ASN A 46 9.65 -1.45 11.64
N GLY A 47 10.50 -1.75 10.65
CA GLY A 47 10.68 -3.12 10.17
C GLY A 47 11.39 -4.03 11.16
N ARG A 48 12.27 -3.51 12.03
CA ARG A 48 13.04 -4.35 12.97
C ARG A 48 12.12 -5.15 13.90
N HIS A 49 11.18 -4.46 14.55
CA HIS A 49 10.22 -5.12 15.43
C HIS A 49 9.19 -5.94 14.65
N LEU A 50 8.74 -5.43 13.49
CA LEU A 50 7.83 -6.17 12.61
C LEU A 50 8.42 -7.52 12.18
N PHE A 51 9.60 -7.54 11.56
CA PHE A 51 10.20 -8.76 11.02
C PHE A 51 10.62 -9.75 12.11
N SER A 52 11.02 -9.26 13.28
CA SER A 52 11.27 -10.13 14.43
C SER A 52 10.01 -10.91 14.84
N ASP A 53 8.87 -10.24 14.97
CA ASP A 53 7.60 -10.89 15.31
C ASP A 53 7.08 -11.73 14.15
N TYR A 54 7.10 -11.19 12.94
CA TYR A 54 6.64 -11.85 11.72
C TYR A 54 7.36 -13.17 11.46
N PHE A 55 8.69 -13.20 11.54
CA PHE A 55 9.46 -14.45 11.35
C PHE A 55 9.22 -15.45 12.49
N ALA A 56 9.02 -14.98 13.72
CA ALA A 56 8.67 -15.85 14.82
C ALA A 56 7.29 -16.52 14.60
N GLU A 57 6.29 -15.78 14.12
CA GLU A 57 4.97 -16.36 13.80
C GLU A 57 5.03 -17.33 12.62
N LEU A 58 5.76 -17.00 11.55
CA LEU A 58 5.99 -17.93 10.44
C LEU A 58 6.62 -19.24 10.93
N GLY A 59 7.60 -19.14 11.83
CA GLY A 59 8.25 -20.29 12.47
C GLY A 59 7.34 -21.11 13.39
N ARG A 60 6.19 -20.59 13.82
CA ARG A 60 5.20 -21.30 14.65
C ARG A 60 4.08 -21.95 13.85
N ALA A 61 3.94 -21.64 12.56
CA ALA A 61 2.88 -22.18 11.70
C ALA A 61 2.82 -23.70 11.72
N ARG A 62 1.59 -24.24 11.71
CA ARG A 62 1.30 -25.69 11.80
C ARG A 62 0.41 -26.22 10.68
N ASP A 63 -0.40 -25.40 10.05
CA ASP A 63 -1.37 -25.82 9.02
C ASP A 63 -1.11 -25.13 7.68
N HIS A 64 -1.10 -23.80 7.64
CA HIS A 64 -0.85 -23.07 6.40
C HIS A 64 -0.21 -21.69 6.60
N ILE A 65 0.49 -21.25 5.57
CA ILE A 65 1.02 -19.89 5.44
C ILE A 65 0.64 -19.37 4.07
N HIS A 66 -0.07 -18.24 4.04
CA HIS A 66 -0.44 -17.55 2.83
C HIS A 66 0.17 -16.16 2.82
N VAL A 67 1.03 -15.88 1.85
CA VAL A 67 1.77 -14.61 1.77
C VAL A 67 1.48 -13.92 0.46
N LEU A 68 1.09 -12.64 0.54
CA LEU A 68 0.99 -11.71 -0.56
C LEU A 68 1.80 -10.46 -0.24
N PHE A 69 2.77 -10.10 -1.09
CA PHE A 69 3.45 -8.80 -1.04
C PHE A 69 3.52 -8.16 -2.42
N TYR A 70 3.62 -6.83 -2.44
CA TYR A 70 3.97 -6.12 -3.67
C TYR A 70 5.43 -6.39 -4.07
N ILE A 71 6.36 -6.18 -3.15
CA ILE A 71 7.79 -6.40 -3.36
C ILE A 71 8.29 -7.49 -2.41
N ILE A 72 9.00 -8.46 -2.96
CA ILE A 72 9.88 -9.36 -2.25
C ILE A 72 11.22 -9.30 -3.00
N LYS A 73 12.24 -8.76 -2.34
CA LYS A 73 13.61 -8.74 -2.87
C LYS A 73 14.34 -10.04 -2.54
N ASN A 74 15.43 -10.30 -3.26
CA ASN A 74 16.37 -11.36 -2.95
C ASN A 74 17.63 -10.74 -2.32
N ASP A 75 17.62 -10.63 -0.99
CA ASP A 75 18.69 -10.06 -0.16
C ASP A 75 18.79 -10.77 1.21
N GLU A 76 19.72 -10.32 2.05
CA GLU A 76 20.00 -10.93 3.36
C GLU A 76 18.84 -10.82 4.36
N THR A 77 17.90 -9.91 4.15
CA THR A 77 16.68 -9.78 4.98
C THR A 77 15.61 -10.77 4.52
N SER A 78 15.52 -11.02 3.22
CA SER A 78 14.60 -12.01 2.65
C SER A 78 15.08 -13.46 2.80
N ALA A 79 16.37 -13.69 2.98
CA ALA A 79 16.92 -15.06 3.05
C ALA A 79 16.32 -15.88 4.22
N PRO A 80 16.25 -15.38 5.47
CA PRO A 80 15.55 -16.08 6.54
C PRO A 80 14.07 -16.31 6.24
N PHE A 81 13.41 -15.33 5.60
CA PHE A 81 12.02 -15.46 5.19
C PHE A 81 11.82 -16.65 4.25
N PHE A 82 12.59 -16.75 3.16
CA PHE A 82 12.49 -17.89 2.24
C PHE A 82 12.87 -19.20 2.90
N GLN A 83 13.86 -19.21 3.78
CA GLN A 83 14.29 -20.41 4.49
C GLN A 83 13.18 -20.96 5.39
N ILE A 84 12.52 -20.11 6.18
CA ILE A 84 11.39 -20.50 7.04
C ILE A 84 10.25 -21.09 6.20
N LEU A 85 9.92 -20.47 5.06
CA LEU A 85 8.85 -20.97 4.19
C LEU A 85 9.16 -22.35 3.61
N LYS A 86 10.42 -22.61 3.21
CA LYS A 86 10.85 -23.93 2.75
C LYS A 86 10.78 -24.97 3.85
N GLU A 87 11.28 -24.66 5.04
CA GLU A 87 11.25 -25.55 6.20
C GLU A 87 9.81 -25.92 6.58
N LYS A 88 8.89 -24.94 6.54
CA LYS A 88 7.48 -25.17 6.82
C LYS A 88 6.80 -26.02 5.76
N ALA A 89 7.05 -25.74 4.49
CA ALA A 89 6.53 -26.56 3.40
C ALA A 89 7.04 -28.01 3.49
N ALA A 90 8.33 -28.20 3.76
CA ALA A 90 8.93 -29.52 3.97
C ALA A 90 8.37 -30.26 5.20
N ALA A 91 7.96 -29.52 6.24
CA ALA A 91 7.28 -30.06 7.42
C ALA A 91 5.77 -30.33 7.19
N GLY A 92 5.26 -30.16 5.97
CA GLY A 92 3.86 -30.46 5.61
C GLY A 92 2.88 -29.29 5.74
N VAL A 93 3.35 -28.10 6.14
CA VAL A 93 2.51 -26.88 6.19
C VAL A 93 2.20 -26.44 4.76
N LYS A 94 0.93 -26.13 4.44
CA LYS A 94 0.57 -25.62 3.12
C LYS A 94 1.05 -24.17 2.97
N VAL A 95 2.11 -23.95 2.19
CA VAL A 95 2.66 -22.61 1.96
C VAL A 95 2.31 -22.10 0.56
N ARG A 96 1.74 -20.90 0.48
CA ARG A 96 1.49 -20.17 -0.77
C ARG A 96 2.12 -18.79 -0.75
N VAL A 97 2.89 -18.46 -1.77
CA VAL A 97 3.53 -17.16 -1.94
C VAL A 97 3.04 -16.54 -3.25
N LEU A 98 2.27 -15.47 -3.10
CA LEU A 98 1.84 -14.60 -4.18
C LEU A 98 2.65 -13.31 -4.13
N THR A 99 3.13 -12.85 -5.27
CA THR A 99 3.80 -11.55 -5.33
C THR A 99 3.48 -10.80 -6.61
N ASP A 100 3.50 -9.47 -6.59
CA ASP A 100 3.28 -8.69 -7.81
C ASP A 100 4.39 -8.94 -8.84
N TRP A 101 3.99 -9.13 -10.09
CA TRP A 101 4.92 -9.43 -11.17
C TRP A 101 5.95 -8.32 -11.39
N ILE A 102 5.57 -7.04 -11.32
CA ILE A 102 6.52 -5.93 -11.50
C ILE A 102 7.33 -5.68 -10.24
N GLY A 103 6.66 -5.65 -9.09
CA GLY A 103 7.33 -5.39 -7.80
C GLY A 103 8.41 -6.43 -7.48
N SER A 104 8.23 -7.67 -7.93
CA SER A 104 9.15 -8.78 -7.63
C SER A 104 9.74 -9.46 -8.85
N PHE A 105 9.76 -8.77 -10.01
CA PHE A 105 10.35 -9.31 -11.25
C PHE A 105 11.83 -9.71 -11.09
N GLY A 106 12.54 -9.08 -10.14
CA GLY A 106 13.94 -9.34 -9.85
C GLY A 106 14.24 -10.65 -9.10
N LEU A 107 13.23 -11.44 -8.73
CA LEU A 107 13.45 -12.74 -8.06
C LEU A 107 14.10 -13.76 -9.03
N PRO A 108 15.25 -14.36 -8.67
CA PRO A 108 15.90 -15.34 -9.54
C PRO A 108 15.03 -16.58 -9.77
N LYS A 109 14.99 -17.08 -11.00
CA LYS A 109 14.26 -18.33 -11.33
C LYS A 109 14.73 -19.53 -10.49
N ALA A 110 16.02 -19.59 -10.18
CA ALA A 110 16.59 -20.64 -9.32
C ALA A 110 16.03 -20.60 -7.89
N LEU A 111 15.82 -19.40 -7.33
CA LEU A 111 15.19 -19.23 -6.02
C LEU A 111 13.75 -19.72 -6.05
N ILE A 112 12.97 -19.29 -7.05
CA ILE A 112 11.57 -19.72 -7.22
C ILE A 112 11.49 -21.24 -7.36
N ARG A 113 12.30 -21.84 -8.22
CA ARG A 113 12.37 -23.30 -8.37
C ARG A 113 12.70 -23.98 -7.04
N SER A 114 13.66 -23.46 -6.26
CA SER A 114 13.99 -24.07 -4.96
C SER A 114 12.87 -23.95 -3.91
N LEU A 115 12.00 -22.93 -4.01
CA LEU A 115 10.80 -22.82 -3.19
C LEU A 115 9.80 -23.92 -3.60
N GLU A 116 9.53 -24.04 -4.90
CA GLU A 116 8.62 -25.04 -5.46
C GLU A 116 9.07 -26.48 -5.15
N GLU A 117 10.38 -26.77 -5.26
CA GLU A 117 10.97 -28.07 -4.91
C GLU A 117 10.83 -28.40 -3.42
N SER A 118 10.72 -27.39 -2.55
CA SER A 118 10.46 -27.58 -1.11
C SER A 118 8.98 -27.74 -0.79
N GLY A 119 8.09 -27.67 -1.79
CA GLY A 119 6.63 -27.76 -1.62
C GLY A 119 5.90 -26.42 -1.48
N VAL A 120 6.60 -25.29 -1.61
CA VAL A 120 5.96 -23.96 -1.60
C VAL A 120 5.24 -23.74 -2.94
N GLU A 121 3.96 -23.39 -2.91
CA GLU A 121 3.25 -22.95 -4.11
C GLU A 121 3.59 -21.47 -4.37
N PHE A 122 4.14 -21.15 -5.54
CA PHE A 122 4.51 -19.78 -5.91
C PHE A 122 3.68 -19.27 -7.11
N ALA A 123 3.26 -18.01 -7.07
CA ALA A 123 2.58 -17.36 -8.19
C ALA A 123 2.89 -15.87 -8.28
N TYR A 124 2.75 -15.33 -9.49
CA TYR A 124 2.79 -13.88 -9.74
C TYR A 124 1.39 -13.31 -9.92
N ALA A 125 1.04 -12.31 -9.11
CA ALA A 125 -0.13 -11.47 -9.33
C ALA A 125 0.13 -10.47 -10.47
N ARG A 126 -0.94 -10.06 -11.17
CA ARG A 126 -0.91 -9.04 -12.23
C ARG A 126 0.15 -9.26 -13.33
N LYS A 127 0.50 -10.52 -13.62
CA LYS A 127 1.35 -10.86 -14.77
C LYS A 127 0.70 -10.32 -16.07
N PRO A 128 1.38 -9.47 -16.85
CA PRO A 128 0.81 -8.87 -18.05
C PRO A 128 0.56 -9.95 -19.12
N ARG A 129 -0.57 -9.84 -19.83
CA ARG A 129 -1.02 -10.79 -20.86
C ARG A 129 -1.82 -10.08 -21.94
N PHE A 130 -1.92 -10.66 -23.12
CA PHE A 130 -2.82 -10.15 -24.18
C PHE A 130 -4.28 -10.61 -23.95
N PRO A 131 -5.28 -9.87 -24.48
CA PRO A 131 -5.18 -8.51 -25.02
C PRO A 131 -5.01 -7.45 -23.91
N PHE A 132 -4.69 -6.21 -24.30
CA PHE A 132 -4.47 -5.04 -23.43
C PHE A 132 -3.20 -5.13 -22.58
N PHE A 133 -2.08 -5.41 -23.23
CA PHE A 133 -0.81 -5.69 -22.56
C PHE A 133 -0.30 -4.46 -21.80
N ILE A 134 -0.36 -3.26 -22.40
CA ILE A 134 0.09 -2.00 -21.77
C ILE A 134 -0.80 -1.67 -20.57
N TYR A 135 -2.12 -1.74 -20.74
CA TYR A 135 -3.06 -1.53 -19.64
C TYR A 135 -2.76 -2.47 -18.46
N ARG A 136 -2.60 -3.77 -18.72
CA ARG A 136 -2.33 -4.77 -17.67
C ARG A 136 -0.95 -4.60 -17.07
N LEU A 137 0.04 -4.20 -17.86
CA LEU A 137 1.38 -3.84 -17.40
C LEU A 137 1.36 -2.61 -16.49
N ASN A 138 0.32 -1.77 -16.48
CA ASN A 138 0.22 -0.64 -15.56
C ASN A 138 -0.45 -0.98 -14.21
N ARG A 139 -1.10 -2.14 -14.12
CA ARG A 139 -1.83 -2.60 -12.92
C ARG A 139 -0.91 -3.30 -11.94
N ARG A 140 -1.06 -3.02 -10.64
CA ARG A 140 -0.29 -3.67 -9.57
C ARG A 140 -1.22 -4.33 -8.56
N ASN A 141 -0.79 -5.45 -7.97
CA ASN A 141 -1.30 -5.87 -6.68
C ASN A 141 -0.41 -5.26 -5.61
N HIS A 142 -0.87 -4.16 -5.02
CA HIS A 142 -0.12 -3.40 -4.05
C HIS A 142 -0.43 -3.83 -2.61
N ARG A 143 -1.18 -4.92 -2.43
CA ARG A 143 -1.52 -5.44 -1.11
C ARG A 143 -0.32 -6.10 -0.44
N LYS A 144 -0.32 -6.06 0.88
CA LYS A 144 0.59 -6.84 1.73
C LYS A 144 -0.29 -7.55 2.74
N ILE A 145 -0.44 -8.86 2.56
CA ILE A 145 -1.27 -9.71 3.39
C ILE A 145 -0.45 -10.92 3.75
N THR A 146 -0.40 -11.28 5.03
CA THR A 146 0.02 -12.63 5.42
C THR A 146 -1.01 -13.22 6.35
N VAL A 147 -1.36 -14.47 6.14
CA VAL A 147 -2.20 -15.25 7.04
C VAL A 147 -1.46 -16.51 7.43
N ILE A 148 -1.42 -16.78 8.74
CA ILE A 148 -0.77 -17.93 9.34
C ILE A 148 -1.83 -18.73 10.11
N ASP A 149 -2.01 -19.98 9.70
CA ASP A 149 -2.97 -20.95 10.25
C ASP A 149 -4.41 -20.45 10.34
N GLY A 150 -4.77 -19.42 9.56
CA GLY A 150 -6.07 -18.74 9.64
C GLY A 150 -6.31 -18.03 10.97
N ARG A 151 -5.26 -17.81 11.79
CA ARG A 151 -5.35 -17.28 13.17
C ARG A 151 -4.60 -15.98 13.38
N VAL A 152 -3.50 -15.77 12.66
CA VAL A 152 -2.69 -14.56 12.71
C VAL A 152 -2.66 -13.93 11.33
N GLY A 153 -2.96 -12.63 11.27
CA GLY A 153 -2.97 -11.82 10.05
C GLY A 153 -1.98 -10.66 10.12
N TYR A 154 -1.38 -10.30 8.99
CA TYR A 154 -0.58 -9.08 8.83
C TYR A 154 -1.08 -8.27 7.64
N ILE A 155 -1.16 -6.95 7.80
CA ILE A 155 -1.56 -5.99 6.76
C ILE A 155 -0.88 -4.64 6.98
N GLY A 156 -0.34 -4.01 5.93
CA GLY A 156 0.25 -2.67 6.06
C GLY A 156 1.17 -2.28 4.91
N GLY A 157 2.08 -1.34 5.14
CA GLY A 157 2.89 -0.75 4.08
C GLY A 157 4.23 -1.44 3.76
N PHE A 158 4.86 -2.09 4.76
CA PHE A 158 6.18 -2.73 4.57
C PHE A 158 6.16 -3.85 3.53
N ASN A 159 7.19 -3.91 2.71
CA ASN A 159 7.51 -5.06 1.86
C ASN A 159 8.66 -5.89 2.45
N ILE A 160 9.07 -6.96 1.77
CA ILE A 160 10.23 -7.77 2.16
C ILE A 160 11.48 -7.31 1.40
N GLY A 161 12.48 -6.83 2.15
CA GLY A 161 13.79 -6.44 1.63
C GLY A 161 14.61 -5.64 2.63
N ARG A 162 15.90 -5.43 2.32
CA ARG A 162 16.89 -4.78 3.20
C ARG A 162 16.48 -3.38 3.66
N GLU A 163 15.95 -2.55 2.76
CA GLU A 163 15.55 -1.19 3.10
C GLU A 163 14.45 -1.15 4.16
N TYR A 164 13.50 -2.08 4.09
CA TYR A 164 12.36 -2.15 5.01
C TYR A 164 12.78 -2.50 6.43
N ASN A 165 13.91 -3.20 6.59
CA ASN A 165 14.50 -3.55 7.89
C ASN A 165 15.46 -2.48 8.42
N GLY A 166 15.51 -1.29 7.79
CA GLY A 166 16.38 -0.18 8.19
C GLY A 166 17.88 -0.42 7.93
N LYS A 167 18.21 -1.36 7.04
CA LYS A 167 19.59 -1.72 6.71
C LYS A 167 20.12 -1.06 5.43
N ASP A 168 19.36 -0.15 4.82
CA ASP A 168 19.81 0.60 3.64
C ASP A 168 20.22 2.04 4.02
N ALA A 169 21.52 2.31 3.94
CA ALA A 169 22.10 3.60 4.30
C ALA A 169 21.61 4.76 3.41
N ASN A 170 21.21 4.50 2.16
CA ASN A 170 20.72 5.56 1.27
C ASN A 170 19.36 6.10 1.74
N PHE A 171 18.49 5.19 2.20
CA PHE A 171 17.17 5.52 2.69
C PHE A 171 17.17 5.96 4.15
N GLY A 172 18.01 5.38 5.01
CA GLY A 172 17.98 5.63 6.46
C GLY A 172 16.84 4.85 7.11
N GLU A 173 16.13 5.47 8.07
CA GLU A 173 14.95 4.84 8.68
C GLU A 173 13.83 4.66 7.65
N TRP A 174 13.43 3.41 7.40
CA TRP A 174 12.19 3.12 6.67
C TRP A 174 11.01 3.19 7.63
N ARG A 175 10.34 4.34 7.63
CA ARG A 175 9.23 4.64 8.53
C ARG A 175 7.91 4.27 7.87
N ASP A 176 7.33 3.16 8.27
CA ASP A 176 6.08 2.64 7.71
C ASP A 176 5.26 1.94 8.80
N TYR A 177 3.99 1.67 8.52
CA TYR A 177 2.98 1.23 9.49
C TYR A 177 2.44 -0.13 9.05
N HIS A 178 2.43 -1.10 9.96
CA HIS A 178 1.92 -2.45 9.73
C HIS A 178 1.09 -2.91 10.92
N LEU A 179 0.00 -3.61 10.65
CA LEU A 179 -0.87 -4.19 11.65
C LEU A 179 -0.62 -5.70 11.74
N LYS A 180 -0.56 -6.21 12.97
CA LYS A 180 -0.84 -7.63 13.26
C LYS A 180 -2.26 -7.71 13.79
N VAL A 181 -3.03 -8.64 13.25
CA VAL A 181 -4.44 -8.86 13.55
C VAL A 181 -4.61 -10.28 14.08
N ASN A 182 -5.24 -10.43 15.23
CA ASN A 182 -5.68 -11.72 15.77
C ASN A 182 -7.19 -11.66 16.04
N GLY A 183 -7.92 -12.72 15.70
CA GLY A 183 -9.39 -12.75 15.80
C GLY A 183 -10.07 -12.58 14.44
N GLU A 184 -11.36 -12.22 14.46
CA GLU A 184 -12.25 -12.37 13.29
C GLU A 184 -11.75 -11.74 11.98
N GLY A 185 -11.01 -10.62 12.05
CA GLY A 185 -10.43 -9.95 10.88
C GLY A 185 -9.44 -10.80 10.08
N VAL A 186 -8.88 -11.86 10.67
CA VAL A 186 -7.98 -12.77 9.95
C VAL A 186 -8.73 -13.56 8.88
N HIS A 187 -10.02 -13.86 9.08
CA HIS A 187 -10.84 -14.51 8.04
C HIS A 187 -11.00 -13.63 6.80
N ASP A 188 -11.18 -12.33 6.99
CA ASP A 188 -11.33 -11.39 5.86
C ASP A 188 -10.01 -11.25 5.07
N LEU A 189 -8.87 -11.19 5.77
CA LEU A 189 -7.54 -11.23 5.13
C LEU A 189 -7.32 -12.53 4.37
N GLN A 190 -7.75 -13.66 4.94
CA GLN A 190 -7.64 -14.98 4.32
C GLN A 190 -8.51 -15.06 3.07
N GLU A 191 -9.74 -14.58 3.13
CA GLU A 191 -10.66 -14.53 1.98
C GLU A 191 -10.08 -13.65 0.87
N GLN A 192 -9.55 -12.46 1.21
CA GLN A 192 -8.92 -11.58 0.21
C GLN A 192 -7.69 -12.24 -0.43
N PHE A 193 -6.85 -12.91 0.36
CA PHE A 193 -5.70 -13.64 -0.17
C PHE A 193 -6.14 -14.74 -1.14
N LEU A 194 -7.11 -15.58 -0.73
CA LEU A 194 -7.59 -16.69 -1.56
C LEU A 194 -8.19 -16.16 -2.87
N HIS A 195 -8.96 -15.07 -2.82
CA HIS A 195 -9.46 -14.41 -4.03
C HIS A 195 -8.32 -13.98 -4.96
N ASP A 196 -7.31 -13.30 -4.45
CA ASP A 196 -6.17 -12.84 -5.25
C ASP A 196 -5.34 -14.01 -5.81
N TRP A 197 -5.23 -15.10 -5.04
CA TRP A 197 -4.57 -16.33 -5.46
C TRP A 197 -5.30 -17.00 -6.63
N GLU A 198 -6.61 -17.15 -6.52
CA GLU A 198 -7.44 -17.73 -7.59
C GLU A 198 -7.44 -16.84 -8.84
N GLU A 199 -7.50 -15.52 -8.67
CA GLU A 199 -7.39 -14.57 -9.79
C GLU A 199 -6.05 -14.71 -10.52
N ALA A 200 -4.95 -14.82 -9.76
CA ALA A 200 -3.60 -14.91 -10.32
C ALA A 200 -3.32 -16.25 -11.01
N THR A 201 -3.80 -17.35 -10.44
CA THR A 201 -3.52 -18.71 -10.92
C THR A 201 -4.56 -19.24 -11.91
N GLY A 202 -5.77 -18.68 -11.91
CA GLY A 202 -6.91 -19.21 -12.65
C GLY A 202 -7.41 -20.57 -12.11
N ARG A 203 -6.98 -20.97 -10.92
CA ARG A 203 -7.33 -22.25 -10.28
C ARG A 203 -8.11 -21.97 -9.01
N THR A 204 -9.20 -22.68 -8.81
CA THR A 204 -9.94 -22.64 -7.55
C THR A 204 -9.15 -23.35 -6.45
N VAL A 205 -9.20 -22.81 -5.24
CA VAL A 205 -8.60 -23.46 -4.07
C VAL A 205 -9.59 -24.51 -3.55
N PRO A 206 -9.21 -25.80 -3.52
CA PRO A 206 -10.09 -26.85 -3.01
C PRO A 206 -10.20 -26.75 -1.49
N ASP A 207 -11.37 -27.15 -0.97
CA ASP A 207 -11.66 -27.21 0.47
C ASP A 207 -11.26 -25.93 1.23
N LYS A 208 -11.82 -24.79 0.80
CA LYS A 208 -11.51 -23.50 1.43
C LYS A 208 -11.83 -23.48 2.92
N HIS A 209 -12.88 -24.20 3.35
CA HIS A 209 -13.38 -24.21 4.72
C HIS A 209 -12.31 -24.58 5.74
N ARG A 210 -11.35 -25.46 5.39
CA ARG A 210 -10.25 -25.84 6.28
C ARG A 210 -9.38 -24.67 6.75
N TYR A 211 -9.35 -23.58 5.98
CA TYR A 211 -8.53 -22.42 6.29
C TYR A 211 -9.22 -21.37 7.17
N PHE A 212 -10.46 -21.61 7.60
CA PHE A 212 -11.24 -20.70 8.43
C PHE A 212 -11.55 -21.35 9.78
N PRO A 213 -10.55 -21.54 10.66
CA PRO A 213 -10.80 -22.06 11.99
C PRO A 213 -11.70 -21.10 12.78
N PRO A 214 -12.45 -21.57 13.79
CA PRO A 214 -13.18 -20.67 14.67
C PRO A 214 -12.20 -19.70 15.37
N LEU A 215 -12.54 -18.41 15.34
CA LEU A 215 -11.76 -17.34 15.95
C LEU A 215 -12.61 -16.59 16.97
N PRO A 216 -12.05 -16.23 18.14
CA PRO A 216 -12.73 -15.36 19.07
C PRO A 216 -12.79 -13.92 18.52
N ALA A 217 -13.81 -13.18 18.94
CA ALA A 217 -13.84 -11.74 18.81
C ALA A 217 -12.79 -11.10 19.73
N GLY A 218 -12.02 -10.15 19.20
CA GLY A 218 -11.06 -9.35 19.98
C GLY A 218 -11.64 -8.06 20.56
N ALA A 219 -10.77 -7.21 21.10
CA ALA A 219 -11.22 -5.97 21.75
C ALA A 219 -11.60 -4.87 20.75
N ILE A 220 -10.88 -4.74 19.64
CA ILE A 220 -10.90 -3.58 18.74
C ILE A 220 -11.87 -3.83 17.58
N ARG A 221 -12.83 -2.91 17.40
CA ARG A 221 -13.72 -2.91 16.24
C ARG A 221 -13.02 -2.35 15.01
N HIS A 222 -13.12 -3.04 13.88
CA HIS A 222 -12.51 -2.61 12.63
C HIS A 222 -13.28 -3.14 11.41
N GLN A 223 -12.93 -2.64 10.22
CA GLN A 223 -13.45 -3.12 8.96
C GLN A 223 -12.36 -3.12 7.90
N LEU A 224 -12.23 -4.25 7.20
CA LEU A 224 -11.33 -4.36 6.06
C LEU A 224 -12.05 -4.02 4.76
N VAL A 225 -11.34 -3.34 3.89
CA VAL A 225 -11.85 -2.95 2.57
C VAL A 225 -10.74 -3.18 1.56
N ALA A 226 -11.04 -3.96 0.54
CA ALA A 226 -10.15 -4.18 -0.58
C ALA A 226 -10.69 -3.50 -1.84
N THR A 227 -9.81 -2.82 -2.57
CA THR A 227 -10.15 -2.12 -3.81
C THR A 227 -9.28 -2.60 -4.97
N ASN A 228 -9.79 -2.54 -6.19
CA ASN A 228 -9.08 -2.99 -7.39
C ASN A 228 -8.94 -1.83 -8.40
N GLY A 229 -8.39 -0.70 -7.95
CA GLY A 229 -8.22 0.52 -8.75
C GLY A 229 -9.53 1.21 -9.12
N ALA A 230 -10.51 1.14 -8.21
CA ALA A 230 -11.76 1.89 -8.21
C ALA A 230 -12.31 1.94 -6.78
N ALA A 231 -13.27 2.82 -6.53
CA ALA A 231 -14.00 2.98 -5.26
C ALA A 231 -13.22 3.58 -4.08
N LEU A 232 -11.88 3.58 -4.12
CA LEU A 232 -11.06 4.17 -3.06
C LEU A 232 -11.20 5.70 -3.00
N GLU A 233 -11.36 6.37 -4.14
CA GLU A 233 -11.59 7.83 -4.20
C GLU A 233 -12.87 8.20 -3.47
N GLU A 234 -13.97 7.50 -3.78
CA GLU A 234 -15.27 7.74 -3.15
C GLU A 234 -15.20 7.49 -1.63
N GLN A 235 -14.47 6.47 -1.20
CA GLN A 235 -14.26 6.18 0.23
C GLN A 235 -13.51 7.29 0.94
N PHE A 236 -12.37 7.74 0.40
CA PHE A 236 -11.63 8.84 1.00
C PHE A 236 -12.43 10.15 1.00
N ILE A 237 -13.22 10.41 -0.05
CA ILE A 237 -14.12 11.55 -0.11
C ILE A 237 -15.17 11.49 1.00
N GLU A 238 -15.85 10.35 1.17
CA GLU A 238 -16.89 10.17 2.19
C GLU A 238 -16.33 10.41 3.59
N VAL A 239 -15.16 9.83 3.86
CA VAL A 239 -14.43 9.99 5.12
C VAL A 239 -14.06 11.45 5.40
N ILE A 240 -13.46 12.14 4.43
CA ILE A 240 -13.02 13.54 4.59
C ILE A 240 -14.23 14.48 4.78
N ARG A 241 -15.37 14.17 4.18
CA ARG A 241 -16.62 14.92 4.37
C ARG A 241 -17.11 14.83 5.80
N GLN A 242 -16.96 13.67 6.44
CA GLN A 242 -17.45 13.43 7.80
C GLN A 242 -16.56 14.06 8.89
N ALA A 243 -15.30 14.39 8.58
CA ALA A 243 -14.37 15.00 9.54
C ALA A 243 -14.86 16.37 10.05
N LYS A 244 -14.80 16.55 11.37
CA LYS A 244 -15.31 17.73 12.10
C LYS A 244 -14.22 18.54 12.79
N LYS A 245 -13.11 17.93 13.19
CA LYS A 245 -12.06 18.55 14.02
C LYS A 245 -10.69 18.47 13.37
N GLU A 246 -10.29 17.29 12.90
CA GLU A 246 -8.92 17.04 12.47
C GLU A 246 -8.81 15.90 11.46
N ILE A 247 -7.92 16.09 10.49
CA ILE A 247 -7.48 15.09 9.52
C ILE A 247 -5.95 15.06 9.56
N MET A 248 -5.35 13.91 9.84
CA MET A 248 -3.91 13.69 9.67
C MET A 248 -3.67 12.65 8.58
N ILE A 249 -2.88 13.01 7.57
CA ILE A 249 -2.53 12.16 6.43
C ILE A 249 -1.05 11.87 6.49
N GLY A 250 -0.69 10.59 6.53
CA GLY A 250 0.66 10.10 6.30
C GLY A 250 0.69 9.32 5.00
N SER A 251 1.52 9.75 4.04
CA SER A 251 1.66 9.07 2.74
C SER A 251 3.04 9.33 2.14
N PRO A 252 3.70 8.35 1.47
CA PRO A 252 4.90 8.64 0.69
C PRO A 252 4.61 9.60 -0.47
N TYR A 253 3.39 9.54 -1.01
CA TYR A 253 2.98 10.28 -2.20
C TYR A 253 1.67 11.02 -1.95
N PHE A 254 1.63 12.29 -2.34
CA PHE A 254 0.47 13.15 -2.16
C PHE A 254 0.11 13.79 -3.50
N ILE A 255 -0.59 13.02 -4.32
CA ILE A 255 -1.05 13.42 -5.66
C ILE A 255 -2.54 13.06 -5.76
N PRO A 256 -3.41 13.70 -4.95
CA PRO A 256 -4.82 13.38 -4.98
C PRO A 256 -5.47 13.71 -6.32
N SER A 257 -6.61 13.09 -6.58
CA SER A 257 -7.50 13.52 -7.64
C SER A 257 -8.11 14.90 -7.36
N ARG A 258 -8.70 15.54 -8.39
CA ARG A 258 -9.37 16.83 -8.22
C ARG A 258 -10.55 16.75 -7.24
N PRO A 259 -11.46 15.76 -7.32
CA PRO A 259 -12.57 15.64 -6.36
C PRO A 259 -12.06 15.47 -4.93
N LEU A 260 -11.12 14.55 -4.69
CA LEU A 260 -10.55 14.31 -3.37
C LEU A 260 -9.85 15.55 -2.79
N PHE A 261 -9.08 16.25 -3.62
CA PHE A 261 -8.43 17.49 -3.22
C PHE A 261 -9.44 18.59 -2.85
N ASN A 262 -10.54 18.71 -3.60
CA ASN A 262 -11.58 19.70 -3.31
C ASN A 262 -12.25 19.44 -1.95
N GLU A 263 -12.41 18.18 -1.55
CA GLU A 263 -12.94 17.83 -0.23
C GLU A 263 -12.00 18.22 0.91
N LEU A 264 -10.68 18.06 0.74
CA LEU A 264 -9.71 18.58 1.72
C LEU A 264 -9.78 20.10 1.84
N MET A 265 -9.91 20.81 0.72
CA MET A 265 -10.10 22.27 0.73
C MET A 265 -11.41 22.68 1.41
N GLN A 266 -12.48 21.90 1.24
CA GLN A 266 -13.74 22.13 1.94
C GLN A 266 -13.60 21.86 3.44
N ALA A 267 -12.90 20.81 3.86
CA ALA A 267 -12.63 20.53 5.27
C ALA A 267 -11.91 21.70 5.95
N LEU A 268 -10.87 22.25 5.32
CA LEU A 268 -10.19 23.46 5.80
C LEU A 268 -11.15 24.66 5.95
N ARG A 269 -12.04 24.89 4.97
CA ARG A 269 -13.07 25.95 5.06
C ARG A 269 -14.07 25.74 6.20
N ARG A 270 -14.35 24.48 6.57
CA ARG A 270 -15.17 24.13 7.74
C ARG A 270 -14.42 24.29 9.07
N GLY A 271 -13.15 24.70 9.06
CA GLY A 271 -12.31 24.84 10.25
C GLY A 271 -11.66 23.53 10.72
N VAL A 272 -11.73 22.46 9.92
CA VAL A 272 -11.06 21.18 10.22
C VAL A 272 -9.54 21.37 10.06
N ARG A 273 -8.76 20.97 11.06
CA ARG A 273 -7.30 21.00 10.97
C ARG A 273 -6.82 19.90 10.05
N VAL A 274 -6.08 20.24 9.00
CA VAL A 274 -5.47 19.26 8.10
C VAL A 274 -3.95 19.27 8.26
N THR A 275 -3.39 18.11 8.61
CA THR A 275 -1.94 17.88 8.67
C THR A 275 -1.54 16.82 7.66
N VAL A 276 -0.51 17.09 6.87
CA VAL A 276 0.03 16.15 5.88
C VAL A 276 1.51 15.90 6.19
N LEU A 277 1.89 14.64 6.35
CA LEU A 277 3.27 14.20 6.53
C LEU A 277 3.70 13.36 5.33
N VAL A 278 4.79 13.80 4.69
CA VAL A 278 5.39 13.18 3.51
C VAL A 278 6.90 13.02 3.70
N PRO A 279 7.59 12.19 2.91
CA PRO A 279 9.04 12.08 3.00
C PRO A 279 9.74 13.33 2.43
N LEU A 280 10.88 13.72 3.04
CA LEU A 280 11.76 14.75 2.47
C LEU A 280 12.57 14.19 1.29
N LYS A 281 13.08 12.97 1.45
CA LYS A 281 13.79 12.20 0.43
C LYS A 281 12.78 11.58 -0.54
N ALA A 282 13.11 11.54 -1.84
CA ALA A 282 12.31 10.84 -2.82
C ALA A 282 12.97 9.49 -3.17
N ASP A 283 12.17 8.46 -3.37
CA ASP A 283 12.57 7.15 -3.91
C ASP A 283 12.45 7.08 -5.44
N HIS A 284 11.62 7.95 -6.02
CA HIS A 284 11.46 8.12 -7.46
C HIS A 284 11.61 9.57 -7.92
N LEU A 285 12.20 9.75 -9.09
CA LEU A 285 12.32 11.06 -9.75
C LEU A 285 10.92 11.62 -10.04
N PHE A 286 10.74 12.94 -9.90
CA PHE A 286 9.54 13.70 -10.26
C PHE A 286 8.29 13.54 -9.37
N VAL A 287 8.23 12.50 -8.52
CA VAL A 287 7.06 12.29 -7.65
C VAL A 287 6.91 13.39 -6.61
N LYS A 288 8.03 13.80 -6.00
CA LYS A 288 8.07 14.93 -5.05
C LYS A 288 7.60 16.22 -5.72
N GLU A 289 8.03 16.45 -6.95
CA GLU A 289 7.71 17.65 -7.72
C GLU A 289 6.26 17.69 -8.19
N ALA A 290 5.62 16.54 -8.42
CA ALA A 290 4.20 16.44 -8.75
C ALA A 290 3.29 16.82 -7.56
N ALA A 291 3.73 16.64 -6.33
CA ALA A 291 2.94 16.94 -5.11
C ALA A 291 2.91 18.45 -4.77
N TYR A 292 3.95 19.18 -5.15
CA TYR A 292 4.17 20.59 -4.85
C TYR A 292 2.98 21.54 -5.14
N PRO A 293 2.30 21.47 -6.29
CA PRO A 293 1.13 22.31 -6.58
C PRO A 293 0.00 22.15 -5.56
N TYR A 294 -0.21 20.93 -5.05
CA TYR A 294 -1.22 20.63 -4.05
C TYR A 294 -0.82 21.21 -2.69
N PHE A 295 0.45 21.03 -2.32
CA PHE A 295 1.00 21.57 -1.08
C PHE A 295 0.85 23.09 -0.98
N TYR A 296 1.19 23.81 -2.06
CA TYR A 296 1.06 25.27 -2.08
C TYR A 296 -0.37 25.73 -1.79
N ARG A 297 -1.37 25.10 -2.42
CA ARG A 297 -2.78 25.45 -2.24
C ARG A 297 -3.29 25.10 -0.84
N LEU A 298 -2.86 23.97 -0.29
CA LEU A 298 -3.20 23.55 1.08
C LEU A 298 -2.59 24.49 2.13
N LEU A 299 -1.31 24.84 1.99
CA LEU A 299 -0.63 25.78 2.90
C LEU A 299 -1.33 27.14 2.91
N LYS A 300 -1.70 27.66 1.73
CA LYS A 300 -2.46 28.92 1.62
C LYS A 300 -3.84 28.85 2.28
N ALA A 301 -4.43 27.66 2.36
CA ALA A 301 -5.71 27.42 3.03
C ALA A 301 -5.59 27.06 4.51
N GLY A 302 -4.38 27.11 5.09
CA GLY A 302 -4.14 26.89 6.53
C GLY A 302 -3.82 25.44 6.92
N ALA A 303 -3.61 24.53 5.97
CA ALA A 303 -3.10 23.19 6.28
C ALA A 303 -1.65 23.26 6.77
N ARG A 304 -1.24 22.24 7.53
CA ARG A 304 0.15 22.04 7.93
C ARG A 304 0.76 20.90 7.13
N ILE A 305 1.93 21.12 6.55
CA ILE A 305 2.62 20.12 5.75
C ILE A 305 4.02 19.94 6.32
N TYR A 306 4.41 18.70 6.54
CA TYR A 306 5.70 18.34 7.13
C TYR A 306 6.43 17.34 6.24
N ARG A 307 7.75 17.46 6.19
CA ARG A 307 8.65 16.59 5.43
C ARG A 307 9.58 15.84 6.37
N PHE A 308 9.39 14.53 6.49
CA PHE A 308 10.18 13.66 7.35
C PHE A 308 11.63 13.56 6.84
N TYR A 309 12.62 13.89 7.67
CA TYR A 309 14.02 13.98 7.25
C TYR A 309 14.93 12.86 7.78
N GLN A 310 14.50 12.06 8.76
CA GLN A 310 15.33 10.97 9.33
C GLN A 310 15.39 9.70 8.46
N GLY A 311 14.74 9.70 7.31
CA GLY A 311 14.79 8.60 6.37
C GLY A 311 13.70 8.70 5.31
N PHE A 312 13.06 7.57 5.00
CA PHE A 312 11.95 7.52 4.06
C PHE A 312 10.64 7.21 4.78
N TYR A 313 9.74 8.19 4.75
CA TYR A 313 8.38 8.06 5.29
C TYR A 313 7.47 7.41 4.26
N HIS A 314 7.07 6.17 4.53
CA HIS A 314 6.28 5.34 3.63
C HIS A 314 4.97 4.86 4.29
N ALA A 315 4.57 5.40 5.44
CA ALA A 315 3.28 5.09 6.03
C ALA A 315 2.11 5.43 5.09
N LYS A 316 1.01 4.69 5.19
CA LYS A 316 -0.27 4.95 4.49
C LYS A 316 -1.38 5.01 5.52
N THR A 317 -1.57 6.20 6.07
CA THR A 317 -2.40 6.39 7.25
C THR A 317 -3.28 7.61 7.15
N LEU A 318 -4.51 7.46 7.63
CA LEU A 318 -5.46 8.56 7.79
C LEU A 318 -6.02 8.51 9.21
N VAL A 319 -5.94 9.62 9.95
CA VAL A 319 -6.55 9.75 11.27
C VAL A 319 -7.64 10.82 11.18
N ILE A 320 -8.85 10.49 11.65
CA ILE A 320 -10.01 11.36 11.61
C ILE A 320 -10.52 11.61 13.02
N ASP A 321 -10.54 12.88 13.42
CA ASP A 321 -11.11 13.40 14.66
C ASP A 321 -10.64 12.73 15.97
N GLU A 322 -9.55 11.95 15.92
CA GLU A 322 -9.10 11.05 17.00
C GLU A 322 -10.14 9.97 17.37
N GLU A 323 -11.11 9.72 16.49
CA GLU A 323 -12.18 8.75 16.72
C GLU A 323 -11.92 7.41 16.06
N TRP A 324 -11.32 7.44 14.86
CA TRP A 324 -10.97 6.26 14.09
C TRP A 324 -9.79 6.57 13.17
N CYS A 325 -9.14 5.51 12.66
CA CYS A 325 -8.05 5.66 11.69
C CYS A 325 -8.06 4.58 10.62
N ASP A 326 -7.49 4.87 9.46
CA ASP A 326 -7.13 3.91 8.42
C ASP A 326 -5.62 3.66 8.46
N VAL A 327 -5.24 2.38 8.42
CA VAL A 327 -3.88 1.92 8.18
C VAL A 327 -3.96 0.81 7.13
N GLY A 328 -3.23 0.95 6.03
CA GLY A 328 -3.32 0.01 4.92
C GLY A 328 -2.19 0.10 3.93
N THR A 329 -2.50 -0.20 2.68
CA THR A 329 -1.52 -0.24 1.59
C THR A 329 -1.64 0.96 0.65
N ALA A 330 -2.78 1.64 0.66
CA ALA A 330 -3.12 2.69 -0.29
C ALA A 330 -2.40 4.02 -0.03
N ASN A 331 -1.65 4.50 -1.02
CA ASN A 331 -1.09 5.85 -0.99
C ASN A 331 -2.18 6.89 -1.29
N PHE A 332 -1.89 8.14 -0.93
CA PHE A 332 -2.72 9.30 -1.28
C PHE A 332 -2.40 9.83 -2.70
N ASP A 333 -2.39 8.94 -3.70
CA ASP A 333 -2.02 9.21 -5.09
C ASP A 333 -2.99 8.61 -6.11
N ARG A 334 -2.85 9.00 -7.38
CA ARG A 334 -3.76 8.55 -8.44
C ARG A 334 -3.63 7.06 -8.75
N ARG A 335 -2.46 6.46 -8.52
CA ARG A 335 -2.23 5.04 -8.79
C ARG A 335 -3.01 4.17 -7.83
N SER A 336 -2.95 4.43 -6.53
CA SER A 336 -3.76 3.73 -5.53
C SER A 336 -5.25 3.95 -5.79
N LEU A 337 -5.67 5.17 -6.14
CA LEU A 337 -7.08 5.48 -6.41
C LEU A 337 -7.65 4.74 -7.63
N PHE A 338 -6.88 4.61 -8.72
CA PHE A 338 -7.46 4.24 -10.03
C PHE A 338 -6.81 3.03 -10.72
N LEU A 339 -5.70 2.49 -10.20
CA LEU A 339 -4.93 1.45 -10.89
C LEU A 339 -4.53 0.28 -9.99
N ASN A 340 -4.07 0.54 -8.77
CA ASN A 340 -3.55 -0.52 -7.91
C ASN A 340 -4.68 -1.28 -7.23
N SER A 341 -4.40 -2.54 -6.92
CA SER A 341 -5.20 -3.30 -5.98
C SER A 341 -4.67 -2.98 -4.59
N GLU A 342 -5.54 -2.48 -3.71
CA GLU A 342 -5.19 -2.02 -2.36
C GLU A 342 -6.06 -2.74 -1.32
N ILE A 343 -5.61 -2.70 -0.06
CA ILE A 343 -6.39 -3.11 1.10
C ILE A 343 -6.13 -2.16 2.26
N ASN A 344 -7.20 -1.76 2.94
CA ASN A 344 -7.22 -0.79 4.03
C ASN A 344 -7.96 -1.37 5.24
N CYS A 345 -7.45 -1.07 6.44
CA CYS A 345 -8.07 -1.43 7.71
C CYS A 345 -8.56 -0.17 8.42
N TYR A 346 -9.87 0.02 8.41
CA TYR A 346 -10.55 1.09 9.14
C TYR A 346 -10.77 0.64 10.59
N VAL A 347 -10.07 1.25 11.54
CA VAL A 347 -10.12 0.90 12.95
C VAL A 347 -10.97 1.91 13.71
N PHE A 348 -12.07 1.43 14.30
CA PHE A 348 -13.08 2.22 15.01
C PHE A 348 -12.90 2.11 16.53
N ASP A 349 -11.70 2.42 17.01
CA ASP A 349 -11.36 2.41 18.44
C ASP A 349 -10.49 3.63 18.80
N ARG A 350 -10.99 4.44 19.75
CA ARG A 350 -10.33 5.68 20.17
C ARG A 350 -8.95 5.46 20.78
N ALA A 351 -8.75 4.37 21.54
CA ALA A 351 -7.46 4.11 22.18
C ALA A 351 -6.40 3.75 21.13
N PHE A 352 -6.77 2.91 20.17
CA PHE A 352 -5.92 2.56 19.02
C PHE A 352 -5.67 3.77 18.11
N THR A 353 -6.68 4.58 17.82
CA THR A 353 -6.51 5.80 17.02
C THR A 353 -5.55 6.79 17.69
N ARG A 354 -5.61 6.93 19.03
CA ARG A 354 -4.61 7.73 19.77
C ARG A 354 -3.20 7.15 19.67
N LEU A 355 -3.05 5.83 19.66
CA LEU A 355 -1.75 5.17 19.46
C LEU A 355 -1.17 5.56 18.10
N VAL A 356 -1.96 5.45 17.03
CA VAL A 356 -1.56 5.85 15.66
C VAL A 356 -1.25 7.34 15.58
N LYS A 357 -2.12 8.19 16.13
CA LYS A 357 -1.90 9.65 16.17
C LYS A 357 -0.60 10.02 16.88
N ARG A 358 -0.33 9.46 18.06
CA ARG A 358 0.92 9.69 18.80
C ARG A 358 2.15 9.24 18.02
N ALA A 359 2.04 8.15 17.24
CA ALA A 359 3.12 7.72 16.37
C ALA A 359 3.41 8.77 15.29
N ILE A 360 2.37 9.34 14.67
CA ILE A 360 2.52 10.43 13.69
C ILE A 360 3.08 11.69 14.35
N GLU A 361 2.59 12.08 15.52
CA GLU A 361 3.10 13.26 16.26
C GLU A 361 4.60 13.13 16.59
N ARG A 362 5.07 11.93 16.95
CA ARG A 362 6.52 11.65 17.10
C ARG A 362 7.27 11.74 15.78
N ASP A 363 6.64 11.41 14.66
CA ASP A 363 7.22 11.57 13.33
C ASP A 363 7.29 13.04 12.91
N LEU A 364 6.33 13.87 13.34
CA LEU A 364 6.35 15.32 13.12
C LEU A 364 7.52 16.02 13.83
N LEU A 365 7.94 15.53 15.01
CA LEU A 365 9.16 16.03 15.69
C LEU A 365 10.44 15.79 14.89
N ARG A 366 10.38 14.86 13.93
CA ARG A 366 11.48 14.40 13.08
C ARG A 366 11.26 14.82 11.62
N ALA A 367 10.43 15.85 11.45
CA ALA A 367 10.07 16.42 10.18
C ALA A 367 10.24 17.95 10.20
N GLU A 368 10.49 18.53 9.04
CA GLU A 368 10.55 19.98 8.87
C GLU A 368 9.23 20.50 8.29
N PRO A 369 8.70 21.64 8.76
CA PRO A 369 7.53 22.25 8.17
C PRO A 369 7.85 22.74 6.75
N LEU A 370 6.93 22.49 5.81
CA LEU A 370 6.96 23.11 4.50
C LEU A 370 6.22 24.45 4.59
N THR A 371 6.88 25.54 4.19
CA THR A 371 6.32 26.90 4.26
C THR A 371 5.96 27.43 2.88
N VAL A 372 5.10 28.45 2.83
CA VAL A 372 4.82 29.18 1.59
C VAL A 372 6.08 29.91 1.09
N ASP A 373 6.95 30.38 1.98
CA ASP A 373 8.19 31.05 1.59
C ASP A 373 9.17 30.11 0.89
N PHE A 374 9.21 28.83 1.31
CA PHE A 374 9.96 27.80 0.59
C PHE A 374 9.52 27.74 -0.88
N TRP A 375 8.21 27.88 -1.17
CA TRP A 375 7.70 27.88 -2.54
C TRP A 375 8.26 29.00 -3.40
N GLN A 376 8.34 30.21 -2.84
CA GLN A 376 8.76 31.42 -3.54
C GLN A 376 10.24 31.37 -3.91
N LYS A 377 11.06 30.72 -3.05
CA LYS A 377 12.52 30.61 -3.19
C LYS A 377 13.00 29.46 -4.09
N ARG A 378 12.10 28.68 -4.71
CA ARG A 378 12.48 27.55 -5.58
C ARG A 378 13.17 28.00 -6.87
N SER A 379 14.20 27.26 -7.27
CA SER A 379 15.00 27.55 -8.47
C SER A 379 14.19 27.36 -9.76
N LEU A 380 14.69 27.93 -10.87
CA LEU A 380 14.10 27.70 -12.19
C LEU A 380 14.14 26.21 -12.60
N LEU A 381 15.17 25.48 -12.17
CA LEU A 381 15.28 24.04 -12.37
C LEU A 381 14.18 23.26 -11.65
N ASP A 382 13.86 23.63 -10.41
CA ASP A 382 12.77 23.01 -9.64
C ASP A 382 11.40 23.27 -10.29
N ARG A 383 11.21 24.46 -10.85
CA ARG A 383 9.99 24.82 -11.59
C ARG A 383 9.89 24.05 -12.91
N GLY A 384 11.00 23.86 -13.64
CA GLY A 384 11.05 23.03 -14.84
C GLY A 384 10.70 21.57 -14.56
N LYS A 385 11.29 20.98 -13.51
CA LYS A 385 10.96 19.62 -13.06
C LYS A 385 9.47 19.49 -12.70
N GLN A 386 8.89 20.49 -12.03
CA GLN A 386 7.46 20.50 -11.70
C GLN A 386 6.57 20.44 -12.95
N SER A 387 6.87 21.23 -13.99
CA SER A 387 6.08 21.22 -15.23
C SER A 387 6.08 19.85 -15.91
N ILE A 388 7.24 19.19 -15.97
CA ILE A 388 7.36 17.82 -16.48
C ILE A 388 6.56 16.85 -15.60
N SER A 389 6.70 16.98 -14.27
CA SER A 389 6.02 16.13 -13.29
C SER A 389 4.50 16.23 -13.39
N GLN A 390 3.94 17.42 -13.65
CA GLN A 390 2.51 17.61 -13.87
C GLN A 390 2.01 16.88 -15.10
N LEU A 391 2.78 16.88 -16.20
CA LEU A 391 2.43 16.16 -17.43
C LEU A 391 2.39 14.65 -17.21
N ILE A 392 3.31 14.12 -16.38
CA ILE A 392 3.37 12.68 -16.09
C ILE A 392 2.57 12.25 -14.85
N SER A 393 1.97 13.20 -14.11
CA SER A 393 1.24 12.93 -12.85
C SER A 393 0.02 12.02 -12.97
N ALA A 394 -0.46 11.76 -14.20
CA ALA A 394 -1.49 10.75 -14.44
C ALA A 394 -0.95 9.32 -14.41
N TRP A 395 0.37 9.16 -14.53
CA TRP A 395 1.11 7.90 -14.57
C TRP A 395 1.91 7.64 -13.28
N LEU A 396 2.27 8.72 -12.57
CA LEU A 396 2.74 8.73 -11.19
C LEU A 396 1.57 8.52 -10.22
#